data_AF-A0A0H5Q255-F1
#
_entry.id   AF-A0A0H5Q255-F1
#
_cell.length_a   1.000
_cell.length_b   1.000
_cell.length_c   1.000
_cell.angle_alpha   90.00
_cell.angle_beta   90.00
_cell.angle_gamma   90.00
#
_symmetry.space_group_name_H-M   'P 1'
#
loop_
_entity.id
_entity.type
_entity.pdbx_description
1 polymer ?
#
loop_
_entity_poly.entity_id
_entity_poly.type
_entity_poly.pdbx_seq_one_letter_code
_entity_poly.pdbx_strand_id
1 'polypeptide(L)'
;MASTGLRVTGHNGRFGSAKHNGRDFDLSKADHIDPKRTPQNFYWTWNSGSKGVTPEKFTACEQAYYEQVFQEGLDEQNEVHKSKRQYKRVREMKDWMKAYQHRPEERILQVGSMANPVPPQVSQAIVLEYLQWEMDWSNQHGRPFQVLDFSAHKDETSLHGHERRVWQYADEKGIWRVGQNKALEAAGVPLPDPTQPEGPKNNRKMTFDAMCRERLIDICYAHGVQVEREALPWPSGHVSKSEYIANQELAKEQAQKAAELDQKAAELQERADMLDRRKSALDARESRLVRLEKVQRMTTPAGRRLPDMPDLER
;
A
#
# COMPACT_ATOMS: atom_id res chain seq x y z
N MET A 1 1.73 0.63 18.36
CA MET A 1 2.07 -0.73 17.89
C MET A 1 2.02 -0.70 16.37
N ALA A 2 3.13 -0.97 15.68
CA ALA A 2 3.10 -1.08 14.22
C ALA A 2 2.33 -2.36 13.87
N SER A 3 1.21 -2.21 13.15
CA SER A 3 0.40 -3.37 12.79
C SER A 3 1.16 -4.23 11.77
N THR A 4 1.36 -5.50 12.13
CA THR A 4 2.15 -6.50 11.38
C THR A 4 1.26 -7.34 10.46
N GLY A 5 0.01 -6.94 10.24
CA GLY A 5 -0.94 -7.70 9.43
C GLY A 5 -0.61 -7.64 7.95
N LEU A 6 -0.98 -8.70 7.25
CA LEU A 6 -0.95 -8.74 5.80
C LEU A 6 -1.89 -7.65 5.24
N ARG A 7 -1.43 -6.96 4.19
CA ARG A 7 -2.17 -5.88 3.55
C ARG A 7 -2.42 -6.18 2.08
N VAL A 8 -3.57 -5.72 1.61
CA VAL A 8 -3.94 -5.67 0.20
C VAL A 8 -3.94 -4.23 -0.25
N THR A 9 -3.44 -3.98 -1.46
CA THR A 9 -3.40 -2.64 -2.03
C THR A 9 -4.19 -2.60 -3.32
N GLY A 10 -5.01 -1.56 -3.44
CA GLY A 10 -5.71 -1.17 -4.66
C GLY A 10 -5.31 0.25 -5.00
N HIS A 11 -4.62 0.45 -6.12
CA HIS A 11 -4.23 1.78 -6.60
C HIS A 11 -4.95 2.11 -7.90
N ASN A 12 -5.61 3.26 -7.96
CA ASN A 12 -6.33 3.73 -9.14
C ASN A 12 -5.62 4.95 -9.74
N GLY A 13 -5.44 4.98 -11.06
CA GLY A 13 -4.82 6.11 -11.75
C GLY A 13 -5.11 6.16 -13.25
N ARG A 14 -4.94 7.32 -13.88
CA ARG A 14 -5.14 7.50 -15.34
C ARG A 14 -3.82 7.63 -16.11
N PHE A 15 -2.74 7.12 -15.54
CA PHE A 15 -1.38 7.16 -16.10
C PHE A 15 -0.89 5.79 -16.59
N GLY A 16 -1.65 4.72 -16.33
CA GLY A 16 -1.34 3.37 -16.80
C GLY A 16 -1.33 3.24 -18.32
N SER A 17 -0.67 2.20 -18.83
CA SER A 17 -0.48 1.95 -20.25
C SER A 17 -0.81 0.51 -20.63
N ALA A 18 -1.75 0.35 -21.56
CA ALA A 18 -2.10 -0.95 -22.15
C ALA A 18 -0.88 -1.69 -22.69
N LYS A 19 0.09 -0.97 -23.28
CA LYS A 19 1.35 -1.54 -23.77
C LYS A 19 2.22 -2.11 -22.65
N HIS A 20 2.35 -1.36 -21.56
CA HIS A 20 3.11 -1.83 -20.40
C HIS A 20 2.47 -3.07 -19.78
N ASN A 21 1.14 -3.06 -19.70
CA ASN A 21 0.36 -4.13 -19.09
C ASN A 21 0.35 -5.41 -19.94
N GLY A 22 0.35 -5.25 -21.27
CA GLY A 22 0.50 -6.34 -22.21
C GLY A 22 1.93 -6.88 -22.29
N ARG A 23 2.97 -6.12 -21.89
CA ARG A 23 4.39 -6.37 -22.22
C ARG A 23 4.74 -6.15 -23.70
N ASP A 24 4.05 -5.21 -24.35
CA ASP A 24 4.31 -4.76 -25.73
C ASP A 24 5.45 -3.71 -25.77
N PHE A 25 6.65 -4.14 -25.33
CA PHE A 25 7.88 -3.35 -25.38
C PHE A 25 9.13 -4.25 -25.21
N ASP A 26 10.30 -3.66 -25.41
CA ASP A 26 11.59 -4.35 -25.25
C ASP A 26 11.89 -4.64 -23.77
N LEU A 27 11.64 -5.88 -23.34
CA LEU A 27 11.84 -6.35 -21.96
C LEU A 27 13.30 -6.31 -21.50
N SER A 28 14.26 -6.31 -22.42
CA SER A 28 15.69 -6.24 -22.06
C SER A 28 16.08 -4.94 -21.36
N LYS A 29 15.22 -3.92 -21.44
CA LYS A 29 15.40 -2.60 -20.83
C LYS A 29 14.72 -2.46 -19.47
N ALA A 30 14.09 -3.53 -18.96
CA ALA A 30 13.36 -3.52 -17.70
C ALA A 30 14.02 -4.45 -16.67
N ASP A 31 14.94 -3.89 -15.87
CA ASP A 31 15.75 -4.63 -14.89
C ASP A 31 14.93 -5.42 -13.83
N HIS A 32 13.67 -5.07 -13.63
CA HIS A 32 12.80 -5.65 -12.61
C HIS A 32 11.85 -6.75 -13.14
N ILE A 33 11.85 -6.99 -14.45
CA ILE A 33 11.02 -8.01 -15.10
C ILE A 33 11.91 -9.21 -15.43
N ASP A 34 11.49 -10.40 -15.01
CA ASP A 34 12.14 -11.66 -15.41
C ASP A 34 11.50 -12.22 -16.69
N PRO A 35 12.16 -12.12 -17.86
CA PRO A 35 11.57 -12.57 -19.13
C PRO A 35 11.26 -14.07 -19.16
N LYS A 36 11.91 -14.88 -18.31
CA LYS A 36 11.65 -16.31 -18.22
C LYS A 36 10.30 -16.61 -17.55
N ARG A 37 9.79 -15.68 -16.73
CA ARG A 37 8.52 -15.79 -16.03
C ARG A 37 7.37 -15.14 -16.79
N THR A 38 7.64 -14.27 -17.77
CA THR A 38 6.61 -13.59 -18.58
C THR A 38 5.59 -14.53 -19.24
N PRO A 39 5.96 -15.73 -19.74
CA PRO A 39 4.97 -16.69 -20.27
C PRO A 39 3.96 -17.21 -19.23
N GLN A 40 4.21 -16.99 -17.94
CA GLN A 40 3.31 -17.39 -16.85
C GLN A 40 2.28 -16.31 -16.51
N ASN A 41 2.43 -15.11 -17.09
CA ASN A 41 1.47 -14.03 -16.93
C ASN A 41 0.11 -14.45 -17.46
N PHE A 42 -0.94 -13.93 -16.82
CA PHE A 42 -2.30 -14.12 -17.30
C PHE A 42 -2.74 -12.85 -18.02
N TYR A 43 -3.42 -13.01 -19.15
CA TYR A 43 -3.97 -11.92 -19.94
C TYR A 43 -5.44 -12.18 -20.27
N TRP A 44 -6.25 -11.13 -20.22
CA TRP A 44 -7.67 -11.17 -20.56
C TRP A 44 -8.09 -9.86 -21.23
N THR A 45 -8.98 -9.92 -22.21
CA THR A 45 -9.58 -8.74 -22.84
C THR A 45 -11.09 -8.90 -23.04
N TRP A 46 -11.82 -7.78 -23.10
CA TRP A 46 -13.29 -7.79 -23.20
C TRP A 46 -13.83 -8.52 -24.43
N ASN A 47 -13.10 -8.51 -25.55
CA ASN A 47 -13.54 -9.10 -26.81
C ASN A 47 -13.04 -10.52 -27.07
N SER A 48 -12.01 -10.97 -26.34
CA SER A 48 -11.34 -12.26 -26.59
C SER A 48 -11.34 -13.19 -25.37
N GLY A 49 -11.81 -12.71 -24.22
CA GLY A 49 -11.63 -13.39 -22.95
C GLY A 49 -10.14 -13.61 -22.67
N SER A 50 -9.76 -14.81 -22.21
CA SER A 50 -8.35 -15.18 -21.97
C SER A 50 -7.71 -15.99 -23.11
N LYS A 51 -8.47 -16.39 -24.13
CA LYS A 51 -7.98 -17.31 -25.16
C LYS A 51 -7.16 -16.59 -26.21
N GLY A 52 -5.86 -16.92 -26.29
CA GLY A 52 -4.98 -16.40 -27.35
C GLY A 52 -4.78 -14.88 -27.30
N VAL A 53 -4.94 -14.28 -26.12
CA VAL A 53 -4.60 -12.87 -25.91
C VAL A 53 -3.09 -12.72 -25.91
N THR A 54 -2.59 -11.80 -26.73
CA THR A 54 -1.18 -11.45 -26.82
C THR A 54 -0.99 -9.98 -26.41
N PRO A 55 0.22 -9.59 -25.99
CA PRO A 55 0.55 -8.23 -25.57
C PRO A 55 -0.01 -7.13 -26.50
N GLU A 56 0.12 -7.34 -27.81
CA GLU A 56 -0.19 -6.35 -28.84
C GLU A 56 -1.71 -6.13 -28.99
N LYS A 57 -2.52 -7.08 -28.50
CA LYS A 57 -3.99 -7.01 -28.58
C LYS A 57 -4.58 -6.05 -27.57
N PHE A 58 -3.89 -5.68 -26.50
CA PHE A 58 -4.44 -4.79 -25.46
C PHE A 58 -4.83 -3.43 -26.05
N THR A 59 -3.89 -2.76 -26.72
CA THR A 59 -4.13 -1.45 -27.33
C THR A 59 -5.25 -1.50 -28.37
N ALA A 60 -5.22 -2.50 -29.25
CA ALA A 60 -6.24 -2.66 -30.28
C ALA A 60 -7.63 -2.96 -29.69
N CYS A 61 -7.67 -3.72 -28.59
CA CYS A 61 -8.89 -4.06 -27.88
C CYS A 61 -9.53 -2.84 -27.21
N GLU A 62 -8.75 -1.99 -26.54
CA GLU A 62 -9.25 -0.74 -25.98
C GLU A 62 -9.82 0.15 -27.09
N GLN A 63 -9.07 0.34 -28.18
CA GLN A 63 -9.52 1.17 -29.30
C GLN A 63 -10.82 0.64 -29.91
N ALA A 64 -10.93 -0.67 -30.14
CA ALA A 64 -12.13 -1.29 -30.69
C ALA A 64 -13.37 -1.06 -29.81
N TYR A 65 -13.22 -1.10 -28.48
CA TYR A 65 -14.34 -0.78 -27.59
C TYR A 65 -14.79 0.67 -27.73
N TYR A 66 -13.81 1.58 -27.76
CA TYR A 66 -14.10 3.01 -27.85
C TYR A 66 -14.79 3.37 -29.17
N GLU A 67 -14.33 2.81 -30.28
CA GLU A 67 -14.96 2.96 -31.60
C GLU A 67 -16.36 2.33 -31.61
N GLN A 68 -16.56 1.18 -30.97
CA GLN A 68 -17.87 0.55 -30.94
C GLN A 68 -18.88 1.33 -30.08
N VAL A 69 -18.45 1.91 -28.96
CA VAL A 69 -19.37 2.43 -27.92
C VAL A 69 -19.47 3.95 -27.92
N PHE A 70 -18.37 4.67 -28.19
CA PHE A 70 -18.33 6.13 -28.04
C PHE A 70 -18.29 6.89 -29.38
N GLN A 71 -18.22 6.20 -30.51
CA GLN A 71 -18.10 6.85 -31.82
C GLN A 71 -19.29 7.75 -32.13
N GLU A 72 -20.53 7.29 -31.89
CA GLU A 72 -21.73 8.11 -32.07
C GLU A 72 -21.69 9.39 -31.23
N GLY A 73 -21.29 9.28 -29.97
CA GLY A 73 -21.15 10.43 -29.08
C GLY A 73 -20.06 11.41 -29.52
N LEU A 74 -18.94 10.90 -30.04
CA LEU A 74 -17.85 11.71 -30.58
C LEU A 74 -18.28 12.42 -31.88
N ASP A 75 -19.02 11.74 -32.74
CA ASP A 75 -19.50 12.31 -34.00
C ASP A 75 -20.47 13.47 -33.75
N GLU A 76 -21.42 13.32 -32.82
CA GLU A 76 -22.29 14.43 -32.43
C GLU A 76 -21.49 15.63 -31.90
N GLN A 77 -20.50 15.39 -31.04
CA GLN A 77 -19.62 16.44 -30.54
C GLN A 77 -18.83 17.12 -31.67
N ASN A 78 -18.32 16.34 -32.61
CA ASN A 78 -17.58 16.82 -33.76
C ASN A 78 -18.46 17.65 -34.71
N GLU A 79 -19.69 17.26 -34.97
CA GLU A 79 -20.66 18.04 -35.77
C GLU A 79 -21.00 19.38 -35.10
N VAL A 80 -21.15 19.40 -33.77
CA VAL A 80 -21.30 20.65 -33.02
C VAL A 80 -20.05 21.55 -33.16
N HIS A 81 -18.84 20.98 -33.14
CA HIS A 81 -17.63 21.75 -33.39
C HIS A 81 -17.54 22.29 -34.82
N LYS A 82 -17.90 21.48 -35.83
CA LYS A 82 -17.93 21.89 -37.24
C LYS A 82 -18.94 23.01 -37.49
N SER A 83 -20.17 22.89 -36.97
CA SER A 83 -21.20 23.94 -37.11
C SER A 83 -20.78 25.28 -36.49
N LYS A 84 -20.00 25.24 -35.39
CA LYS A 84 -19.39 26.42 -34.76
C LYS A 84 -18.07 26.87 -35.42
N ARG A 85 -17.67 26.26 -36.53
CA ARG A 85 -16.41 26.49 -37.26
C ARG A 85 -15.15 26.28 -36.41
N GLN A 86 -15.24 25.44 -35.37
CA GLN A 86 -14.15 25.10 -34.45
C GLN A 86 -13.40 23.84 -34.90
N TYR A 87 -12.95 23.79 -36.15
CA TYR A 87 -12.36 22.58 -36.76
C TYR A 87 -11.15 22.03 -35.98
N LYS A 88 -10.37 22.90 -35.31
CA LYS A 88 -9.25 22.50 -34.44
C LYS A 88 -9.66 21.67 -33.22
N ARG A 89 -10.96 21.63 -32.88
CA ARG A 89 -11.52 20.82 -31.78
C ARG A 89 -12.08 19.48 -32.24
N VAL A 90 -12.21 19.25 -33.54
CA VAL A 90 -12.60 17.95 -34.09
C VAL A 90 -11.50 16.94 -33.76
N ARG A 91 -11.89 15.73 -33.36
CA ARG A 91 -10.97 14.65 -32.97
C ARG A 91 -11.39 13.34 -33.62
N GLU A 92 -10.38 12.52 -33.95
CA GLU A 92 -10.57 11.10 -34.20
C GLU A 92 -10.57 10.32 -32.89
N MET A 93 -11.19 9.14 -32.86
CA MET A 93 -11.34 8.33 -31.64
C MET A 93 -10.00 8.05 -30.96
N LYS A 94 -8.98 7.67 -31.75
CA LYS A 94 -7.62 7.37 -31.28
C LYS A 94 -6.96 8.52 -30.53
N ASP A 95 -7.30 9.77 -30.84
CA ASP A 95 -6.74 10.95 -30.18
C ASP A 95 -7.66 11.46 -29.06
N TRP A 96 -8.97 11.28 -29.22
CA TRP A 96 -9.95 11.54 -28.18
C TRP A 96 -9.70 10.68 -26.94
N MET A 97 -9.46 9.38 -27.10
CA MET A 97 -9.20 8.45 -25.99
C MET A 97 -7.88 8.71 -25.26
N LYS A 98 -6.95 9.49 -25.83
CA LYS A 98 -5.70 9.88 -25.14
C LYS A 98 -5.92 11.02 -24.15
N ALA A 99 -6.99 11.79 -24.28
CA ALA A 99 -7.26 12.90 -23.38
C ALA A 99 -7.49 12.37 -21.94
N TYR A 100 -7.03 13.12 -20.94
CA TYR A 100 -7.12 12.71 -19.53
C TYR A 100 -8.56 12.37 -19.09
N GLN A 101 -9.53 13.11 -19.63
CA GLN A 101 -10.95 12.95 -19.35
C GLN A 101 -11.51 11.63 -19.90
N HIS A 102 -10.98 11.15 -21.02
CA HIS A 102 -11.57 10.05 -21.79
C HIS A 102 -10.77 8.75 -21.70
N ARG A 103 -9.48 8.82 -21.35
CA ARG A 103 -8.63 7.64 -21.22
C ARG A 103 -9.13 6.68 -20.12
N PRO A 104 -8.85 5.38 -20.25
CA PRO A 104 -9.14 4.39 -19.22
C PRO A 104 -8.47 4.73 -17.87
N GLU A 105 -9.13 4.34 -16.79
CA GLU A 105 -8.56 4.24 -15.46
C GLU A 105 -7.89 2.87 -15.32
N GLU A 106 -6.66 2.87 -14.82
CA GLU A 106 -5.95 1.68 -14.40
C GLU A 106 -6.16 1.46 -12.90
N ARG A 107 -6.49 0.21 -12.54
CA ARG A 107 -6.41 -0.29 -11.18
C ARG A 107 -5.29 -1.32 -11.08
N ILE A 108 -4.43 -1.14 -10.08
CA ILE A 108 -3.42 -2.13 -9.69
C ILE A 108 -3.89 -2.81 -8.41
N LEU A 109 -4.05 -4.12 -8.45
CA LEU A 109 -4.44 -4.97 -7.33
C LEU A 109 -3.28 -5.86 -6.91
N GLN A 110 -2.88 -5.77 -5.65
CA GLN A 110 -1.83 -6.62 -5.11
C GLN A 110 -2.28 -7.27 -3.80
N VAL A 111 -2.13 -8.60 -3.75
CA VAL A 111 -2.44 -9.43 -2.59
C VAL A 111 -1.16 -10.09 -2.11
N GLY A 112 -0.62 -9.58 -1.00
CA GLY A 112 0.67 -9.97 -0.46
C GLY A 112 1.85 -9.13 -0.92
N SER A 113 2.98 -9.26 -0.24
CA SER A 113 4.25 -8.59 -0.57
C SER A 113 5.43 -9.47 -0.20
N MET A 114 6.66 -9.04 -0.50
CA MET A 114 7.86 -9.76 -0.04
C MET A 114 7.95 -9.85 1.48
N ALA A 115 7.46 -8.84 2.20
CA ALA A 115 7.46 -8.84 3.67
C ALA A 115 6.37 -9.75 4.25
N ASN A 116 5.21 -9.81 3.57
CA ASN A 116 4.06 -10.61 3.97
C ASN A 116 3.61 -11.46 2.77
N PRO A 117 4.27 -12.60 2.50
CA PRO A 117 4.02 -13.38 1.30
C PRO A 117 2.68 -14.12 1.36
N VAL A 118 2.00 -14.18 0.21
CA VAL A 118 0.82 -15.02 -0.02
C VAL A 118 1.19 -16.00 -1.13
N PRO A 119 0.82 -17.29 -1.04
CA PRO A 119 1.07 -18.24 -2.12
C PRO A 119 0.55 -17.70 -3.47
N PRO A 120 1.36 -17.71 -4.55
CA PRO A 120 0.98 -17.09 -5.83
C PRO A 120 -0.34 -17.61 -6.41
N GLN A 121 -0.66 -18.88 -6.20
CA GLN A 121 -1.91 -19.50 -6.65
C GLN A 121 -3.12 -18.92 -5.91
N VAL A 122 -2.98 -18.68 -4.60
CA VAL A 122 -4.02 -18.06 -3.77
C VAL A 122 -4.20 -16.59 -4.14
N SER A 123 -3.10 -15.85 -4.29
CA SER A 123 -3.10 -14.45 -4.73
C SER A 123 -3.78 -14.31 -6.11
N GLN A 124 -3.44 -15.18 -7.07
CA GLN A 124 -4.10 -15.21 -8.38
C GLN A 124 -5.60 -15.53 -8.27
N ALA A 125 -6.00 -16.50 -7.45
CA ALA A 125 -7.41 -16.86 -7.28
C ALA A 125 -8.22 -15.67 -6.71
N ILE A 126 -7.70 -14.99 -5.70
CA ILE A 126 -8.33 -13.79 -5.11
C ILE A 126 -8.50 -12.69 -6.16
N VAL A 127 -7.45 -12.37 -6.92
CA VAL A 127 -7.49 -11.30 -7.91
C VAL A 127 -8.48 -11.63 -9.04
N LEU A 128 -8.54 -12.88 -9.50
CA LEU A 128 -9.47 -13.30 -10.55
C LEU A 128 -10.92 -13.34 -10.06
N GLU A 129 -11.17 -13.80 -8.84
CA GLU A 129 -12.52 -13.77 -8.24
C GLU A 129 -13.00 -12.33 -8.05
N TYR A 130 -12.12 -11.45 -7.60
CA TYR A 130 -12.41 -10.02 -7.47
C TYR A 130 -12.75 -9.38 -8.82
N LEU A 131 -11.96 -9.67 -9.85
CA LEU A 131 -12.21 -9.19 -11.22
C LEU A 131 -13.58 -9.64 -11.73
N GLN A 132 -13.93 -10.92 -11.54
CA GLN A 132 -15.24 -11.46 -11.91
C GLN A 132 -16.36 -10.74 -11.18
N TRP A 133 -16.23 -10.55 -9.86
CA TRP A 133 -17.19 -9.78 -9.08
C TRP A 133 -17.38 -8.36 -9.59
N GLU A 134 -16.30 -7.64 -9.95
CA GLU A 134 -16.42 -6.27 -10.48
C GLU A 134 -17.17 -6.22 -11.81
N MET A 135 -16.89 -7.17 -12.71
CA MET A 135 -17.59 -7.28 -13.98
C MET A 135 -19.08 -7.55 -13.77
N ASP A 136 -19.41 -8.50 -12.88
CA ASP A 136 -20.79 -8.85 -12.56
C ASP A 136 -21.53 -7.69 -11.90
N TRP A 137 -20.89 -7.01 -10.94
CA TRP A 137 -21.42 -5.83 -10.30
C TRP A 137 -21.73 -4.76 -11.34
N SER A 138 -20.80 -4.47 -12.25
CA SER A 138 -21.02 -3.48 -13.30
C SER A 138 -22.22 -3.85 -14.19
N ASN A 139 -22.30 -5.09 -14.65
CA ASN A 139 -23.40 -5.57 -15.49
C ASN A 139 -24.77 -5.45 -14.79
N GLN A 140 -24.83 -5.72 -13.49
CA GLN A 140 -26.06 -5.63 -12.70
C GLN A 140 -26.50 -4.19 -12.42
N HIS A 141 -25.59 -3.21 -12.49
CA HIS A 141 -25.85 -1.82 -12.15
C HIS A 141 -25.89 -0.88 -13.38
N GLY A 142 -26.25 -1.41 -14.55
CA GLY A 142 -26.39 -0.60 -15.77
C GLY A 142 -25.07 -0.28 -16.46
N ARG A 143 -24.02 -1.08 -16.23
CA ARG A 143 -22.69 -0.98 -16.84
C ARG A 143 -22.01 0.39 -16.63
N PRO A 144 -21.87 0.87 -15.38
CA PRO A 144 -21.20 2.15 -15.08
C PRO A 144 -19.72 2.15 -15.47
N PHE A 145 -19.11 0.98 -15.64
CA PHE A 145 -17.80 0.86 -16.24
C PHE A 145 -17.66 -0.42 -17.06
N GLN A 146 -16.77 -0.40 -18.04
CA GLN A 146 -16.35 -1.60 -18.75
C GLN A 146 -14.89 -1.88 -18.43
N VAL A 147 -14.60 -3.08 -17.93
CA VAL A 147 -13.24 -3.63 -17.93
C VAL A 147 -12.85 -3.94 -19.38
N LEU A 148 -11.81 -3.29 -19.88
CA LEU A 148 -11.32 -3.41 -21.25
C LEU A 148 -10.31 -4.54 -21.35
N ASP A 149 -9.35 -4.53 -20.44
CA ASP A 149 -8.28 -5.51 -20.37
C ASP A 149 -7.83 -5.72 -18.92
N PHE A 150 -7.22 -6.89 -18.72
CA PHE A 150 -6.65 -7.29 -17.45
C PHE A 150 -5.39 -8.12 -17.67
N SER A 151 -4.35 -7.86 -16.87
CA SER A 151 -3.16 -8.70 -16.81
C SER A 151 -2.75 -9.00 -15.39
N ALA A 152 -2.36 -10.24 -15.10
CA ALA A 152 -1.71 -10.60 -13.84
C ALA A 152 -0.24 -10.90 -14.10
N HIS A 153 0.64 -10.05 -13.56
CA HIS A 153 2.07 -10.14 -13.74
C HIS A 153 2.68 -11.04 -12.67
N LYS A 154 3.26 -12.15 -13.14
CA LYS A 154 4.01 -13.10 -12.33
C LYS A 154 5.51 -13.02 -12.60
N ASP A 155 5.94 -12.09 -13.43
CA ASP A 155 7.33 -11.87 -13.85
C ASP A 155 8.06 -10.82 -13.01
N GLU A 156 7.36 -10.19 -12.07
CA GLU A 156 7.92 -9.23 -11.13
C GLU A 156 8.09 -9.81 -9.71
N THR A 157 8.61 -8.99 -8.79
CA THR A 157 8.90 -9.33 -7.40
C THR A 157 7.65 -9.82 -6.63
N SER A 158 6.50 -9.21 -6.88
CA SER A 158 5.22 -9.59 -6.28
C SER A 158 4.17 -9.78 -7.35
N LEU A 159 3.30 -10.78 -7.20
CA LEU A 159 2.15 -10.94 -8.07
C LEU A 159 1.20 -9.76 -7.87
N HIS A 160 0.84 -9.11 -8.98
CA HIS A 160 -0.16 -8.06 -9.00
C HIS A 160 -0.94 -8.08 -10.31
N GLY A 161 -2.20 -7.64 -10.24
CA GLY A 161 -3.09 -7.48 -11.37
C GLY A 161 -3.14 -6.03 -11.82
N HIS A 162 -3.03 -5.79 -13.12
CA HIS A 162 -3.38 -4.54 -13.76
C HIS A 162 -4.72 -4.71 -14.46
N GLU A 163 -5.67 -3.86 -14.12
CA GLU A 163 -6.97 -3.79 -14.77
C GLU A 163 -7.12 -2.42 -15.42
N ARG A 164 -7.58 -2.38 -16.66
CA ARG A 164 -7.93 -1.12 -17.33
C ARG A 164 -9.43 -1.08 -17.59
N ARG A 165 -10.07 -0.01 -17.12
CA ARG A 165 -11.51 0.19 -17.23
C ARG A 165 -11.88 1.57 -17.77
N VAL A 166 -12.98 1.67 -18.49
CA VAL A 166 -13.58 2.96 -18.87
C VAL A 166 -14.89 3.17 -18.11
N TRP A 167 -15.07 4.37 -17.56
CA TRP A 167 -16.32 4.78 -16.91
C TRP A 167 -17.31 5.32 -17.92
N GLN A 168 -18.55 4.86 -17.88
CA GLN A 168 -19.54 5.20 -18.89
C GLN A 168 -20.96 5.30 -18.35
N TYR A 169 -21.76 6.14 -19.00
CA TYR A 169 -23.18 6.29 -18.74
C TYR A 169 -23.91 6.58 -20.05
N ALA A 170 -25.17 6.17 -20.14
CA ALA A 170 -26.05 6.58 -21.23
C ALA A 170 -26.64 7.95 -20.89
N ASP A 171 -26.55 8.91 -21.81
CA ASP A 171 -27.22 10.20 -21.66
C ASP A 171 -28.74 10.10 -21.93
N GLU A 172 -29.45 11.24 -21.84
CA GLU A 172 -30.91 11.30 -22.05
C GLU A 172 -31.36 10.79 -23.43
N LYS A 173 -30.46 10.76 -24.42
CA LYS A 173 -30.72 10.25 -25.78
C LYS A 173 -30.35 8.77 -25.91
N GLY A 174 -29.87 8.13 -24.85
CA GLY A 174 -29.34 6.77 -24.88
C GLY A 174 -27.92 6.66 -25.43
N ILE A 175 -27.24 7.78 -25.70
CA ILE A 175 -25.88 7.78 -26.26
C ILE A 175 -24.88 7.58 -25.13
N TRP A 176 -23.95 6.64 -25.30
CA TRP A 176 -22.92 6.37 -24.32
C TRP A 176 -21.89 7.49 -24.26
N ARG A 177 -21.59 7.94 -23.04
CA ARG A 177 -20.61 9.00 -22.73
C ARG A 177 -19.63 8.50 -21.69
N VAL A 178 -18.41 9.04 -21.72
CA VAL A 178 -17.41 8.81 -20.66
C VAL A 178 -17.66 9.78 -19.50
N GLY A 179 -17.79 9.25 -18.28
CA GLY A 179 -17.94 10.08 -17.09
C GLY A 179 -18.14 9.28 -15.80
N GLN A 180 -17.19 9.40 -14.87
CA GLN A 180 -17.18 8.60 -13.63
C GLN A 180 -18.32 8.94 -12.67
N ASN A 181 -18.49 10.21 -12.28
CA ASN A 181 -19.53 10.57 -11.30
C ASN A 181 -20.93 10.23 -11.82
N LYS A 182 -21.21 10.58 -13.10
CA LYS A 182 -22.49 10.27 -13.74
C LYS A 182 -22.74 8.78 -13.89
N ALA A 183 -21.71 7.99 -14.20
CA ALA A 183 -21.82 6.54 -14.25
C ALA A 183 -22.20 5.95 -12.88
N LEU A 184 -21.51 6.36 -11.82
CA LEU A 184 -21.79 5.92 -10.46
C LEU A 184 -23.15 6.40 -9.95
N GLU A 185 -23.56 7.60 -10.33
CA GLU A 185 -24.91 8.12 -10.07
C GLU A 185 -25.98 7.27 -10.76
N ALA A 186 -25.82 6.98 -12.05
CA ALA A 186 -26.74 6.12 -12.80
C ALA A 186 -26.79 4.68 -12.23
N ALA A 187 -25.68 4.20 -11.67
CA ALA A 187 -25.60 2.93 -10.96
C ALA A 187 -26.24 2.93 -9.56
N GLY A 188 -26.75 4.07 -9.09
CA GLY A 188 -27.39 4.20 -7.79
C GLY A 188 -26.42 4.26 -6.60
N VAL A 189 -25.14 4.55 -6.84
CA VAL A 189 -24.16 4.68 -5.75
C VAL A 189 -24.42 6.00 -4.99
N PRO A 190 -24.61 5.98 -3.66
CA PRO A 190 -24.89 7.18 -2.90
C PRO A 190 -23.62 8.00 -2.66
N LEU A 191 -23.82 9.28 -2.36
CA LEU A 191 -22.75 10.12 -1.80
C LEU A 191 -22.37 9.61 -0.40
N PRO A 192 -21.09 9.77 0.02
CA PRO A 192 -20.69 9.48 1.39
C PRO A 192 -21.56 10.19 2.43
N ASP A 193 -21.88 11.46 2.19
CA ASP A 193 -22.87 12.22 2.94
C ASP A 193 -23.96 12.74 1.99
N PRO A 194 -25.15 12.11 1.97
CA PRO A 194 -26.27 12.53 1.14
C PRO A 194 -26.82 13.93 1.46
N THR A 195 -26.49 14.49 2.63
CA THR A 195 -26.95 15.84 3.04
C THR A 195 -26.09 16.96 2.48
N GLN A 196 -24.89 16.63 2.00
CA GLN A 196 -23.95 17.59 1.44
C GLN A 196 -23.90 17.52 -0.09
N PRO A 197 -23.59 18.64 -0.78
CA PRO A 197 -23.44 18.63 -2.23
C PRO A 197 -22.26 17.76 -2.68
N GLU A 198 -22.31 17.30 -3.93
CA GLU A 198 -21.21 16.57 -4.55
C GLU A 198 -19.97 17.47 -4.67
N GLY A 199 -18.80 16.94 -4.33
CA GLY A 199 -17.53 17.66 -4.44
C GLY A 199 -16.31 16.76 -4.22
N PRO A 200 -15.10 17.33 -4.24
CA PRO A 200 -13.86 16.55 -4.13
C PRO A 200 -13.77 15.67 -2.87
N LYS A 201 -14.40 16.10 -1.76
CA LYS A 201 -14.44 15.39 -0.48
C LYS A 201 -15.76 14.64 -0.22
N ASN A 202 -16.72 14.73 -1.14
CA ASN A 202 -18.02 14.08 -1.04
C ASN A 202 -18.44 13.65 -2.45
N ASN A 203 -17.85 12.58 -2.96
CA ASN A 203 -18.13 12.05 -4.29
C ASN A 203 -18.43 10.55 -4.23
N ARG A 204 -19.24 10.07 -5.17
CA ARG A 204 -19.70 8.68 -5.23
C ARG A 204 -18.56 7.67 -5.40
N LYS A 205 -17.43 8.09 -5.98
CA LYS A 205 -16.25 7.23 -6.12
C LYS A 205 -15.69 6.82 -4.76
N MET A 206 -15.79 7.68 -3.74
CA MET A 206 -15.37 7.32 -2.38
C MET A 206 -16.21 6.16 -1.81
N THR A 207 -17.54 6.20 -2.00
CA THR A 207 -18.45 5.13 -1.59
C THR A 207 -18.16 3.84 -2.38
N PHE A 208 -17.99 3.96 -3.70
CA PHE A 208 -17.67 2.83 -4.56
C PHE A 208 -16.33 2.19 -4.19
N ASP A 209 -15.26 2.98 -4.01
CA ASP A 209 -13.94 2.48 -3.64
C ASP A 209 -13.95 1.83 -2.24
N ALA A 210 -14.79 2.31 -1.31
CA ALA A 210 -14.99 1.66 -0.02
C ALA A 210 -15.68 0.29 -0.16
N MET A 211 -16.75 0.20 -0.95
CA MET A 211 -17.42 -1.07 -1.26
C MET A 211 -16.47 -2.07 -1.93
N CYS A 212 -15.69 -1.61 -2.91
CA CYS A 212 -14.64 -2.39 -3.58
C CYS A 212 -13.60 -2.92 -2.59
N ARG A 213 -13.18 -2.11 -1.61
CA ARG A 213 -12.22 -2.51 -0.58
C ARG A 213 -12.80 -3.59 0.34
N GLU A 214 -14.00 -3.38 0.87
CA GLU A 214 -14.65 -4.36 1.74
C GLU A 214 -14.83 -5.70 1.03
N ARG A 215 -15.24 -5.67 -0.24
CA ARG A 215 -15.39 -6.89 -1.00
C ARG A 215 -14.07 -7.64 -1.22
N LEU A 216 -12.98 -6.91 -1.50
CA LEU A 216 -11.66 -7.54 -1.65
C LEU A 216 -11.22 -8.21 -0.35
N ILE A 217 -11.48 -7.55 0.79
CA ILE A 217 -11.18 -8.10 2.12
C ILE A 217 -11.99 -9.39 2.37
N ASP A 218 -13.30 -9.37 2.08
CA ASP A 218 -14.16 -10.55 2.24
C ASP A 218 -13.67 -11.73 1.38
N ILE A 219 -13.26 -11.48 0.13
CA ILE A 219 -12.68 -12.50 -0.74
C ILE A 219 -11.36 -13.01 -0.14
N CYS A 220 -10.49 -12.13 0.36
CA CYS A 220 -9.26 -12.57 1.04
C CYS A 220 -9.57 -13.54 2.20
N TYR A 221 -10.53 -13.20 3.06
CA TYR A 221 -10.94 -14.08 4.16
C TYR A 221 -11.51 -15.41 3.69
N ALA A 222 -12.31 -15.43 2.62
CA ALA A 222 -12.84 -16.66 2.03
C ALA A 222 -11.72 -17.59 1.52
N HIS A 223 -10.60 -17.03 1.09
CA HIS A 223 -9.40 -17.76 0.67
C HIS A 223 -8.41 -18.05 1.83
N GLY A 224 -8.81 -17.82 3.08
CA GLY A 224 -7.98 -18.06 4.27
C GLY A 224 -6.88 -17.03 4.50
N VAL A 225 -6.95 -15.88 3.82
CA VAL A 225 -5.95 -14.81 3.86
C VAL A 225 -6.42 -13.72 4.81
N GLN A 226 -5.80 -13.65 6.00
CA GLN A 226 -6.13 -12.66 7.02
C GLN A 226 -5.50 -11.30 6.71
N VAL A 227 -6.32 -10.32 6.32
CA VAL A 227 -5.88 -8.97 6.00
C VAL A 227 -6.38 -7.95 7.02
N GLU A 228 -5.62 -6.86 7.20
CA GLU A 228 -6.05 -5.72 8.01
C GLU A 228 -7.27 -5.04 7.38
N ARG A 229 -8.34 -4.89 8.17
CA ARG A 229 -9.59 -4.28 7.71
C ARG A 229 -9.57 -2.74 7.80
N GLU A 230 -8.88 -2.20 8.81
CA GLU A 230 -8.74 -0.75 8.95
C GLU A 230 -7.81 -0.19 7.88
N ALA A 231 -8.34 0.72 7.06
CA ALA A 231 -7.53 1.47 6.11
C ALA A 231 -6.60 2.40 6.89
N LEU A 232 -5.32 2.43 6.51
CA LEU A 232 -4.41 3.45 7.04
C LEU A 232 -4.92 4.86 6.68
N PRO A 233 -4.68 5.84 7.57
CA PRO A 233 -4.87 7.24 7.21
C PRO A 233 -4.09 7.51 5.92
N TRP A 234 -4.77 8.09 4.92
CA TRP A 234 -4.15 8.40 3.64
C TRP A 234 -2.90 9.26 3.87
N PRO A 235 -1.67 8.81 3.52
CA PRO A 235 -0.52 9.68 3.58
C PRO A 235 -0.73 10.80 2.57
N SER A 236 -0.42 12.03 2.96
CA SER A 236 -0.56 13.23 2.13
C SER A 236 0.31 13.14 0.87
N GLY A 237 -0.22 12.56 -0.20
CA GLY A 237 0.41 12.56 -1.52
C GLY A 237 0.51 11.19 -2.19
N HIS A 238 0.43 11.19 -3.52
CA HIS A 238 0.82 10.05 -4.34
C HIS A 238 2.33 9.85 -4.19
N VAL A 239 2.75 8.72 -3.64
CA VAL A 239 4.17 8.36 -3.48
C VAL A 239 4.55 7.46 -4.65
N SER A 240 5.52 7.88 -5.45
CA SER A 240 6.05 7.08 -6.56
C SER A 240 6.69 5.78 -6.04
N LYS A 241 6.84 4.76 -6.90
CA LYS A 241 7.48 3.48 -6.54
C LYS A 241 8.88 3.69 -5.94
N SER A 242 9.66 4.63 -6.47
CA SER A 242 10.98 4.99 -5.96
C SER A 242 10.93 5.62 -4.56
N GLU A 243 10.02 6.56 -4.34
CA GLU A 243 9.85 7.20 -3.02
C GLU A 243 9.33 6.20 -1.98
N TYR A 244 8.48 5.25 -2.39
CA TYR A 244 7.99 4.20 -1.52
C TYR A 244 9.12 3.27 -1.07
N ILE A 245 10.02 2.88 -1.99
CA ILE A 245 11.20 2.07 -1.66
C ILE A 245 12.10 2.82 -0.68
N ALA A 246 12.42 4.09 -0.96
CA ALA A 246 13.24 4.91 -0.07
C ALA A 246 12.64 5.08 1.33
N ASN A 247 11.31 5.28 1.41
CA ASN A 247 10.61 5.36 2.69
C ASN A 247 10.63 4.03 3.45
N GLN A 248 10.53 2.89 2.77
CA GLN A 248 10.68 1.58 3.40
C GLN A 248 12.10 1.36 3.94
N GLU A 249 13.13 1.73 3.19
CA GLU A 249 14.52 1.62 3.63
C GLU A 249 14.78 2.49 4.86
N LEU A 250 14.32 3.74 4.83
CA LEU A 250 14.41 4.64 5.97
C LEU A 250 13.68 4.07 7.22
N ALA A 251 12.48 3.51 7.04
CA ALA A 251 11.73 2.89 8.13
C ALA A 251 12.46 1.67 8.71
N LYS A 252 13.11 0.85 7.87
CA LYS A 252 13.94 -0.28 8.32
C LYS A 252 15.15 0.19 9.12
N GLU A 253 15.86 1.22 8.64
CA GLU A 253 16.98 1.81 9.38
C GLU A 253 16.55 2.38 10.73
N GLN A 254 15.41 3.07 10.77
CA GLN A 254 14.86 3.61 12.01
C GLN A 254 14.47 2.50 12.99
N ALA A 255 13.84 1.42 12.52
CA ALA A 255 13.50 0.27 13.35
C ALA A 255 14.77 -0.43 13.90
N GLN A 256 15.82 -0.58 13.09
CA GLN A 256 17.10 -1.12 13.54
C GLN A 256 17.74 -0.23 14.62
N LYS A 257 17.77 1.09 14.41
CA LYS A 257 18.30 2.05 15.40
C LYS A 257 17.48 2.01 16.70
N ALA A 258 16.16 1.90 16.61
CA ALA A 258 15.30 1.78 17.79
C ALA A 258 15.60 0.49 18.57
N ALA A 259 15.70 -0.65 17.89
CA ALA A 259 16.06 -1.91 18.52
C ALA A 259 17.45 -1.87 19.19
N GLU A 260 18.43 -1.21 18.55
CA GLU A 260 19.76 -1.02 19.14
C GLU A 260 19.72 -0.12 20.39
N LEU A 261 18.89 0.93 20.38
CA LEU A 261 18.69 1.80 21.54
C LEU A 261 18.00 1.06 22.69
N ASP A 262 17.00 0.23 22.41
CA ASP A 262 16.33 -0.60 23.41
C ASP A 262 17.31 -1.60 24.04
N GLN A 263 18.18 -2.22 23.23
CA GLN A 263 19.23 -3.10 23.75
C GLN A 263 20.20 -2.33 24.66
N LYS A 264 20.67 -1.15 24.24
CA LYS A 264 21.56 -0.30 25.06
C LYS A 264 20.88 0.16 26.34
N ALA A 265 19.58 0.45 26.31
CA ALA A 265 18.81 0.82 27.48
C ALA A 265 18.72 -0.34 28.48
N ALA A 266 18.48 -1.57 27.99
CA ALA A 266 18.49 -2.77 28.81
C ALA A 266 19.87 -3.04 29.45
N GLU A 267 20.95 -2.90 28.68
CA GLU A 267 22.33 -3.05 29.19
C GLU A 267 22.67 -1.98 30.25
N LEU A 268 22.23 -0.73 30.04
CA LEU A 268 22.42 0.34 31.02
C LEU A 268 21.62 0.08 32.31
N GLN A 269 20.41 -0.45 32.21
CA GLN A 269 19.60 -0.82 33.36
C GLN A 269 20.26 -1.93 34.18
N GLU A 270 20.75 -2.99 33.53
CA GLU A 270 21.47 -4.07 34.20
C GLU A 270 22.74 -3.55 34.90
N ARG A 271 23.47 -2.64 34.25
CA ARG A 271 24.66 -2.01 34.83
C ARG A 271 24.31 -1.13 36.04
N ALA A 272 23.20 -0.39 35.99
CA ALA A 272 22.71 0.40 37.12
C ALA A 272 22.36 -0.50 38.31
N ASP A 273 21.62 -1.58 38.08
CA ASP A 273 21.26 -2.56 39.12
C ASP A 273 22.51 -3.20 39.75
N MET A 274 23.54 -3.49 38.94
CA MET A 274 24.80 -4.04 39.44
C MET A 274 25.56 -3.03 40.31
N LEU A 275 25.56 -1.74 39.93
CA LEU A 275 26.17 -0.67 40.71
C LEU A 275 25.46 -0.47 42.04
N ASP A 276 24.12 -0.54 42.08
CA ASP A 276 23.34 -0.42 43.32
C ASP A 276 23.60 -1.58 44.28
N ARG A 277 23.71 -2.81 43.76
CA ARG A 277 24.13 -3.97 44.57
C ARG A 277 25.53 -3.79 45.14
N ARG A 278 26.46 -3.28 44.33
CA ARG A 278 27.85 -3.05 44.75
C ARG A 278 27.94 -1.95 45.80
N LYS A 279 27.17 -0.87 45.65
CA LYS A 279 27.05 0.21 46.63
C LYS A 279 26.51 -0.31 47.96
N SER A 280 25.41 -1.05 47.93
CA SER A 280 24.84 -1.68 49.13
C SER A 280 25.82 -2.60 49.86
N ALA A 281 26.63 -3.36 49.11
CA ALA A 281 27.67 -4.22 49.68
C ALA A 281 28.83 -3.42 50.32
N LEU A 282 29.20 -2.29 49.73
CA LEU A 282 30.19 -1.37 50.30
C LEU A 282 29.68 -0.74 51.60
N ASP A 283 28.45 -0.24 51.63
CA ASP A 283 27.83 0.35 52.82
C ASP A 283 27.75 -0.66 53.98
N ALA A 284 27.43 -1.92 53.68
CA ALA A 284 27.43 -3.00 54.67
C ALA A 284 28.83 -3.31 55.20
N ARG A 285 29.85 -3.28 54.33
CA ARG A 285 31.26 -3.48 54.73
C ARG A 285 31.77 -2.34 55.60
N GLU A 286 31.44 -1.09 55.25
CA GLU A 286 31.81 0.09 56.02
C GLU A 286 31.17 0.06 57.42
N SER A 287 29.88 -0.25 57.49
CA SER A 287 29.18 -0.45 58.77
C SER A 287 29.84 -1.51 59.65
N ARG A 288 30.35 -2.60 59.04
CA ARG A 288 31.09 -3.65 59.75
C ARG A 288 32.44 -3.16 60.27
N LEU A 289 33.17 -2.37 59.49
CA LEU A 289 34.45 -1.78 59.90
C LEU A 289 34.27 -0.82 61.08
N VAL A 290 33.28 0.07 61.02
CA VAL A 290 32.95 0.99 62.13
C VAL A 290 32.64 0.20 63.42
N ARG A 291 31.91 -0.91 63.30
CA ARG A 291 31.62 -1.78 64.45
C ARG A 291 32.89 -2.43 65.01
N LEU A 292 33.79 -2.89 64.15
CA LEU A 292 35.08 -3.48 64.56
C LEU A 292 35.99 -2.44 65.22
N GLU A 293 36.09 -1.24 64.68
CA GLU A 293 36.85 -0.13 65.30
C GLU A 293 36.30 0.23 66.69
N LYS A 294 34.97 0.26 66.85
CA LYS A 294 34.34 0.52 68.16
C LYS A 294 34.69 -0.57 69.17
N VAL A 295 34.66 -1.85 68.78
CA VAL A 295 35.10 -2.96 69.63
C VAL A 295 36.57 -2.83 69.98
N GLN A 296 37.42 -2.50 69.01
CA GLN A 296 38.86 -2.33 69.22
C GLN A 296 39.17 -1.20 70.21
N ARG A 297 38.48 -0.05 70.11
CA ARG A 297 38.58 1.06 71.08
C ARG A 297 38.10 0.69 72.49
N MET A 298 37.14 -0.23 72.62
CA MET A 298 36.69 -0.74 73.93
C MET A 298 37.66 -1.76 74.54
N THR A 299 38.49 -2.42 73.72
CA THR A 299 39.48 -3.41 74.17
C THR A 299 40.88 -2.83 74.43
N THR A 300 41.12 -1.55 74.13
CA THR A 300 42.40 -0.88 74.45
C THR A 300 42.35 -0.33 75.88
N PRO A 301 43.24 -0.74 76.81
CA PRO A 301 43.19 -0.25 78.19
C PRO A 301 43.66 1.19 78.29
N ALA A 302 42.85 2.07 78.87
CA ALA A 302 43.30 3.35 79.40
C ALA A 302 44.13 3.09 80.67
N GLY A 303 45.42 3.46 80.63
CA GLY A 303 46.27 3.58 81.81
C GLY A 303 47.33 2.48 81.96
N ARG A 304 48.52 2.74 81.41
CA ARG A 304 49.76 2.16 81.95
C ARG A 304 50.58 3.33 82.49
N ARG A 305 50.59 3.49 83.83
CA ARG A 305 51.51 4.38 84.54
C ARG A 305 52.94 3.91 84.28
N LEU A 306 53.84 4.84 83.99
CA LEU A 306 55.28 4.60 84.06
C LEU A 306 55.64 4.28 85.52
N PRO A 307 56.45 3.24 85.81
CA PRO A 307 56.97 3.05 87.16
C PRO A 307 58.11 4.04 87.40
N ASP A 308 58.06 4.68 88.58
CA ASP A 308 59.13 5.49 89.16
C ASP A 308 60.45 4.71 89.14
N MET A 309 61.49 5.32 88.57
CA MET A 309 62.87 4.86 88.72
C MET A 309 63.46 5.57 89.94
N PRO A 310 64.02 4.85 90.92
CA PRO A 310 64.64 5.48 92.09
C PRO A 310 65.93 6.18 91.70
N ASP A 311 66.17 7.32 92.35
CA ASP A 311 67.41 8.08 92.33
C ASP A 311 68.62 7.17 92.60
N LEU A 312 69.61 7.27 91.71
CA LEU A 312 70.99 6.89 92.00
C LEU A 312 71.83 8.16 91.89
N GLU A 313 71.99 8.80 93.04
CA GLU A 313 73.03 9.78 93.31
C GLU A 313 74.44 9.13 93.15
N ARG A 314 75.36 9.95 92.64
CA ARG A 314 76.83 9.84 92.56
C ARG A 314 77.43 9.19 91.32
#